data_AF-A0A6I5CQQ2-F1
#
_entry.id   AF-A0A6I5CQQ2-F1
#
_cell.length_a   1.000
_cell.length_b   1.000
_cell.length_c   1.000
_cell.angle_alpha   90.00
_cell.angle_beta   90.00
_cell.angle_gamma   90.00
#
_symmetry.space_group_name_H-M   'P 1'
#
loop_
_entity.id
_entity.type
_entity.pdbx_description
1 polymer ?
#
loop_
_entity_poly.entity_id
_entity_poly.type
_entity_poly.pdbx_seq_one_letter_code
_entity_poly.pdbx_strand_id
1 'polypeptide(L)'
;DEFEPARMAQLSAPAAAQLAARSHAAVLVHHDLKGEHLVLSPDGRVRGVLDWTDAVIGDPAEDIAGLALAVGSPAAVRAAT
;
A
#
# COMPACT_ATOMS: atom_id res chain seq x y z
N ASP A 1 -1.17 17.84 -5.09
CA ASP A 1 -0.75 16.74 -4.19
C ASP A 1 0.48 16.03 -4.79
N GLU A 2 1.30 15.33 -4.02
CA GLU A 2 2.44 14.55 -4.56
C GLU A 2 1.98 13.33 -5.36
N PHE A 3 0.75 12.89 -5.13
CA PHE A 3 0.10 11.75 -5.78
C PHE A 3 -0.87 12.14 -6.92
N GLU A 4 -0.75 13.34 -7.48
CA GLU A 4 -1.59 13.75 -8.63
C GLU A 4 -1.35 12.83 -9.84
N PRO A 5 -2.38 12.16 -10.39
CA PRO A 5 -2.23 11.19 -11.48
C PRO A 5 -1.54 11.78 -12.72
N ALA A 6 -1.80 13.06 -13.00
CA ALA A 6 -1.18 13.80 -14.10
C ALA A 6 0.35 13.95 -13.97
N ARG A 7 0.89 13.90 -12.74
CA ARG A 7 2.34 13.96 -12.48
C ARG A 7 2.99 12.58 -12.49
N MET A 8 2.22 11.50 -12.26
CA MET A 8 2.73 10.13 -12.25
C MET A 8 3.05 9.59 -13.65
N ALA A 9 2.41 10.11 -14.70
CA ALA A 9 2.67 9.74 -16.09
C ALA A 9 4.07 10.14 -16.62
N GLN A 10 4.90 10.79 -15.79
CA GLN A 10 6.18 11.37 -16.20
C GLN A 10 7.35 10.94 -15.31
N LEU A 11 7.40 9.68 -14.87
CA LEU A 11 8.66 9.16 -14.35
C LEU A 11 9.72 9.24 -15.45
N SER A 12 10.77 10.04 -15.21
CA SER A 12 11.94 10.06 -16.08
C SER A 12 12.59 8.68 -16.11
N ALA A 13 13.29 8.32 -17.19
CA ALA A 13 13.98 7.03 -17.25
C ALA A 13 14.90 6.77 -16.03
N PRO A 14 15.64 7.76 -15.49
CA PRO A 14 16.36 7.60 -14.23
C PRO A 14 15.45 7.32 -13.02
N ALA A 15 14.31 7.99 -12.90
CA ALA A 15 13.37 7.77 -11.80
C ALA A 15 12.73 6.38 -11.86
N ALA A 16 12.37 5.92 -13.07
CA ALA A 16 11.87 4.56 -13.28
C ALA A 16 12.95 3.50 -12.95
N ALA A 17 14.19 3.73 -13.36
CA ALA A 17 15.31 2.83 -13.03
C ALA A 17 15.59 2.78 -11.52
N GLN A 18 15.51 3.93 -10.82
CA GLN A 18 15.66 3.97 -9.35
C GLN A 18 14.52 3.25 -8.63
N LEU A 19 13.29 3.33 -9.15
CA LEU A 19 12.16 2.60 -8.60
C LEU A 19 12.32 1.08 -8.82
N ALA A 20 12.74 0.67 -10.02
CA ALA A 20 12.96 -0.74 -10.35
C ALA A 20 14.17 -1.36 -9.62
N ALA A 21 15.16 -0.56 -9.22
CA ALA A 21 16.34 -1.04 -8.50
C ALA A 21 16.07 -1.35 -7.02
N ARG A 22 14.93 -0.93 -6.47
CA ARG A 22 14.56 -1.25 -5.08
C ARG A 22 13.95 -2.65 -5.04
N SER A 23 14.78 -3.64 -4.74
CA SER A 23 14.27 -4.94 -4.29
C SER A 23 13.85 -4.80 -2.83
N HIS A 24 12.55 -4.91 -2.56
CA HIS A 24 12.09 -5.14 -1.20
C HIS A 24 12.16 -6.63 -0.90
N ALA A 25 12.52 -6.97 0.35
CA ALA A 25 12.42 -8.35 0.81
C ALA A 25 10.95 -8.77 0.73
N ALA A 26 10.68 -9.98 0.23
CA ALA A 26 9.34 -10.53 0.26
C ALA A 26 8.90 -10.70 1.72
N VAL A 27 7.67 -10.31 2.03
CA VAL A 27 7.09 -10.38 3.37
C VAL A 27 5.74 -11.08 3.32
N LEU A 28 5.19 -11.45 4.47
CA LEU A 28 3.80 -11.84 4.54
C LEU A 28 2.92 -10.64 4.17
N VAL A 29 2.11 -10.79 3.14
CA VAL A 29 1.13 -9.81 2.67
C VAL A 29 -0.28 -10.38 2.78
N HIS A 30 -1.27 -9.53 3.00
CA HIS A 30 -2.69 -9.91 3.00
C HIS A 30 -3.19 -10.23 1.59
N HIS A 31 -2.67 -9.54 0.57
CA HIS A 31 -3.01 -9.75 -0.85
C HIS A 31 -4.43 -9.33 -1.28
N ASP A 32 -5.23 -8.79 -0.35
CA ASP A 32 -6.56 -8.21 -0.58
C ASP A 32 -6.88 -7.18 0.53
N LEU A 33 -5.91 -6.33 0.89
CA LEU A 33 -6.06 -5.38 1.99
C LEU A 33 -6.93 -4.18 1.56
N LYS A 34 -8.15 -4.11 2.10
CA LYS A 34 -9.15 -3.08 1.81
C LYS A 34 -9.95 -2.69 3.05
N GLY A 35 -10.69 -1.59 2.96
CA GLY A 35 -11.40 -1.00 4.11
C GLY A 35 -12.34 -1.97 4.83
N GLU A 36 -13.02 -2.86 4.10
CA GLU A 36 -13.91 -3.89 4.66
C GLU A 36 -13.20 -4.97 5.48
N HIS A 37 -11.88 -5.10 5.35
CA HIS A 37 -11.05 -6.05 6.12
C HIS A 37 -10.38 -5.40 7.35
N LEU A 38 -10.58 -4.11 7.58
CA LEU A 38 -10.01 -3.38 8.72
C LEU A 38 -11.05 -3.20 9.84
N VAL A 39 -10.67 -3.57 11.06
CA VAL A 39 -11.42 -3.22 12.26
C VAL A 39 -10.88 -1.91 12.81
N LEU A 40 -11.71 -0.86 12.86
CA LEU A 40 -11.32 0.46 13.36
C LEU A 40 -11.93 0.73 14.75
N SER A 41 -11.20 1.43 15.61
CA SER A 41 -11.78 2.05 16.80
C SER A 41 -12.55 3.33 16.44
N PRO A 42 -13.41 3.85 17.34
CA PRO A 42 -14.17 5.08 17.08
C PRO A 42 -13.31 6.32 16.77
N ASP A 43 -12.06 6.35 17.23
CA ASP A 43 -11.07 7.39 16.94
C ASP A 43 -10.29 7.15 15.63
N GLY A 44 -10.66 6.15 14.84
CA GLY A 44 -10.11 5.88 13.51
C GLY A 44 -8.80 5.10 13.48
N ARG A 45 -8.38 4.47 14.59
CA ARG A 45 -7.17 3.62 14.62
C ARG A 45 -7.50 2.18 14.22
N VAL A 46 -6.60 1.54 13.48
CA VAL A 46 -6.69 0.10 13.17
C VAL A 46 -6.50 -0.72 14.45
N ARG A 47 -7.42 -1.66 14.69
CA ARG A 47 -7.45 -2.59 15.84
C ARG A 47 -7.31 -4.05 15.45
N GLY A 48 -7.50 -4.36 14.17
CA GLY A 48 -7.36 -5.71 13.63
C GLY A 48 -7.49 -5.72 12.12
N VAL A 49 -7.02 -6.82 11.53
CA VAL A 49 -7.08 -7.12 10.11
C VAL A 49 -7.73 -8.50 9.97
N LEU A 50 -8.78 -8.61 9.17
CA LEU A 50 -9.58 -9.81 8.96
C LEU A 50 -9.24 -10.48 7.63
N ASP A 51 -9.85 -11.62 7.34
CA ASP A 51 -9.83 -12.31 6.04
C ASP A 51 -8.44 -12.61 5.44
N TRP A 52 -7.61 -13.32 6.20
CA TRP A 52 -6.26 -13.74 5.80
C TRP A 52 -6.22 -14.91 4.81
N THR A 53 -7.32 -15.23 4.12
CA THR A 53 -7.41 -16.43 3.28
C THR A 53 -6.53 -16.36 2.03
N ASP A 54 -6.27 -15.16 1.52
CA ASP A 54 -5.43 -14.91 0.33
C ASP A 54 -3.96 -14.57 0.67
N ALA A 55 -3.55 -14.70 1.94
CA ALA A 55 -2.24 -14.24 2.37
C ALA A 55 -1.08 -15.04 1.74
N VAL A 56 -0.06 -14.32 1.25
CA VAL A 56 1.12 -14.91 0.58
C VAL A 56 2.42 -14.29 1.09
N ILE A 57 3.56 -14.91 0.74
CA ILE A 57 4.86 -14.23 0.83
C ILE A 57 5.07 -13.49 -0.49
N GLY A 58 5.01 -12.16 -0.46
CA GLY A 58 4.95 -11.32 -1.66
C GLY A 58 5.55 -9.93 -1.47
N ASP A 59 5.31 -9.05 -2.44
CA ASP A 59 5.76 -7.67 -2.40
C ASP A 59 4.84 -6.83 -1.49
N PRO A 60 5.36 -6.16 -0.44
CA PRO A 60 4.54 -5.31 0.43
C PRO A 60 3.80 -4.17 -0.31
N ALA A 61 4.22 -3.82 -1.53
CA ALA A 61 3.54 -2.84 -2.36
C ALA A 61 2.09 -3.22 -2.68
N GLU A 62 1.75 -4.51 -2.70
CA GLU A 62 0.39 -4.99 -3.00
C GLU A 62 -0.62 -4.54 -1.92
N ASP A 63 -0.29 -4.69 -0.65
CA ASP A 63 -1.14 -4.25 0.47
C ASP A 63 -1.22 -2.71 0.56
N ILE A 64 -0.12 -2.01 0.27
CA ILE A 64 -0.09 -0.54 0.26
C ILE A 64 -0.97 0.02 -0.86
N ALA A 65 -0.99 -0.63 -2.02
CA ALA A 65 -1.86 -0.25 -3.13
C ALA A 65 -3.34 -0.37 -2.76
N GLY A 66 -3.73 -1.48 -2.13
CA GLY A 66 -5.10 -1.68 -1.62
C GLY A 66 -5.48 -0.63 -0.57
N LEU A 67 -4.57 -0.33 0.37
CA LEU A 67 -4.79 0.70 1.38
C LEU A 67 -4.90 2.11 0.77
N ALA A 68 -4.10 2.43 -0.25
CA ALA A 68 -4.15 3.71 -0.96
C ALA A 68 -5.49 3.93 -1.66
N LEU A 69 -6.12 2.87 -2.18
CA LEU A 69 -7.48 2.95 -2.72
C LEU A 69 -8.53 3.19 -1.62
N ALA A 70 -8.33 2.62 -0.42
CA ALA A 70 -9.28 2.73 0.68
C ALA A 70 -9.22 4.07 1.43
N VAL A 71 -8.02 4.61 1.66
CA VAL A 71 -7.81 5.80 2.52
C VAL A 71 -7.06 6.95 1.85
N GLY A 72 -6.68 6.80 0.58
CA GLY A 72 -5.85 7.74 -0.17
C GLY A 72 -4.35 7.53 0.07
N SER A 73 -3.53 7.80 -0.95
CA SER A 73 -2.08 7.55 -0.95
C SER A 73 -1.32 8.20 0.21
N PRO A 74 -1.57 9.46 0.63
CA PRO A 74 -0.84 10.04 1.76
C PRO A 74 -1.05 9.29 3.08
N ALA A 75 -2.27 8.79 3.32
CA ALA A 75 -2.58 8.04 4.53
C ALA A 75 -2.00 6.63 4.50
N ALA A 76 -2.05 5.97 3.34
CA ALA A 76 -1.48 4.65 3.15
C ALA A 76 0.04 4.63 3.35
N VAL A 77 0.78 5.62 2.81
CA VAL A 77 2.23 5.71 2.97
C VAL A 77 2.61 5.90 4.45
N ARG A 78 1.90 6.75 5.19
CA ARG A 78 2.15 6.93 6.64
C ARG A 78 1.91 5.68 7.47
N ALA A 79 1.05 4.78 7.03
CA ALA A 79 0.81 3.52 7.72
C ALA A 79 1.93 2.48 7.45
N ALA A 80 2.72 2.68 6.39
CA ALA A 80 3.75 1.75 5.92
C ALA A 80 5.18 2.12 6.36
N THR A 81 5.38 3.23 7.09
CA THR A 81 6.68 3.74 7.56
C THR A 81 6.68 3.97 9.06
#